data_AF-M5RQJ8-F1
#
_entry.id   AF-M5RQJ8-F1
#
_cell.length_a   1.000
_cell.length_b   1.000
_cell.length_c   1.000
_cell.angle_alpha   90.00
_cell.angle_beta   90.00
_cell.angle_gamma   90.00
#
_symmetry.space_group_name_H-M   'P 1'
#
loop_
_entity.id
_entity.type
_entity.pdbx_description
1 polymer ?
#
loop_
_entity_poly.entity_id
_entity_poly.type
_entity_poly.pdbx_seq_one_letter_code
_entity_poly.pdbx_strand_id
1 'polypeptide(L)'
;MTKMIAPVLMLVLLVAPYVISRVFRRNHHSQDSAAVGVGLMFLLTGSSHFFRTAEMMEMLPDFLPFRYEAIILTGVLELLLAV
;
A
#
# COMPACT_ATOMS: atom_id res chain seq x y z
N MET A 1 -10.14 16.02 -8.55
CA MET A 1 -10.27 15.50 -7.17
C MET A 1 -9.82 14.05 -7.01
N THR A 2 -9.93 13.18 -8.03
CA THR A 2 -9.53 11.75 -7.97
C THR A 2 -8.03 11.51 -7.70
N LYS A 3 -7.15 12.42 -8.13
CA LYS A 3 -5.68 12.29 -7.94
C LYS A 3 -5.21 12.26 -6.47
N MET A 4 -6.00 12.80 -5.54
CA MET A 4 -5.64 12.87 -4.11
C MET A 4 -6.13 11.67 -3.30
N ILE A 5 -7.01 10.83 -3.86
CA ILE A 5 -7.66 9.76 -3.10
C ILE A 5 -6.65 8.68 -2.68
N ALA A 6 -5.77 8.24 -3.60
CA ALA A 6 -4.82 7.18 -3.30
C ALA A 6 -3.82 7.55 -2.17
N PRO A 7 -3.16 8.74 -2.20
CA PRO A 7 -2.32 9.18 -1.08
C PRO A 7 -3.07 9.31 0.25
N VAL A 8 -4.31 9.80 0.22
CA VAL A 8 -5.13 9.93 1.44
C VAL A 8 -5.50 8.55 2.00
N LEU A 9 -5.86 7.59 1.15
CA LEU A 9 -6.14 6.21 1.59
C LEU A 9 -4.91 5.57 2.23
N MET A 10 -3.72 5.73 1.65
CA MET A 10 -2.47 5.24 2.24
C MET A 10 -2.21 5.87 3.61
N LEU A 11 -2.37 7.20 3.73
CA LEU A 11 -2.22 7.91 5.00
C LEU A 11 -3.19 7.39 6.07
N VAL A 12 -4.46 7.19 5.68
CA VAL A 12 -5.48 6.66 6.58
C VAL A 12 -5.13 5.25 7.03
N LEU A 13 -4.72 4.35 6.13
CA LEU A 13 -4.33 2.99 6.50
C LEU A 13 -3.10 2.96 7.43
N LEU A 14 -2.14 3.87 7.23
CA LEU A 14 -0.95 3.94 8.07
C LEU A 14 -1.27 4.46 9.48
N VAL A 15 -2.16 5.44 9.61
CA VAL A 15 -2.41 6.17 10.87
C VAL A 15 -3.58 5.57 11.66
N ALA A 16 -4.64 5.10 10.99
CA ALA A 16 -5.86 4.68 11.66
C ALA A 16 -5.66 3.53 12.66
N PRO A 17 -4.91 2.44 12.37
CA PRO A 17 -4.70 1.36 13.32
C PRO A 17 -4.00 1.83 14.61
N TYR A 18 -3.05 2.75 14.47
CA TYR A 18 -2.37 3.38 15.61
C TYR A 18 -3.33 4.25 16.43
N VAL A 19 -4.11 5.13 15.78
CA VAL A 19 -5.09 5.99 16.46
C VAL A 19 -6.16 5.16 17.17
N ILE A 20 -6.70 4.14 16.51
CA ILE A 20 -7.69 3.21 17.08
C ILE A 20 -7.10 2.54 18.32
N SER A 21 -5.91 1.95 18.21
CA SER A 21 -5.23 1.30 19.33
C SER A 21 -5.09 2.22 20.55
N ARG A 22 -4.74 3.50 20.33
CA ARG A 22 -4.61 4.51 21.38
C ARG A 22 -5.95 4.94 21.98
N VAL A 23 -6.98 5.13 21.17
CA VAL A 23 -8.33 5.54 21.63
C VAL A 23 -8.96 4.44 22.49
N PHE A 24 -8.83 3.18 22.08
CA PHE A 24 -9.39 2.05 22.81
C PHE A 24 -8.52 1.61 24.01
N ARG A 25 -7.48 2.38 24.35
CA ARG A 25 -6.55 2.11 25.47
C ARG A 25 -6.09 0.66 25.55
N ARG A 26 -5.93 0.02 24.40
CA ARG A 26 -5.48 -1.37 24.34
C ARG A 26 -4.00 -1.35 24.70
N ASN A 27 -3.58 -2.12 25.71
CA ASN A 27 -2.16 -2.29 26.08
C ASN A 27 -1.41 -3.12 25.02
N HIS A 28 -1.58 -2.80 23.74
CA HIS A 28 -0.80 -3.38 22.67
C HIS A 28 0.42 -2.50 22.43
N HIS A 29 1.54 -3.12 22.09
CA HIS A 29 2.73 -2.36 21.74
C HIS A 29 2.40 -1.51 20.52
N SER A 30 2.77 -0.23 20.56
CA SER A 30 2.56 0.71 19.44
C SER A 30 3.12 0.17 18.12
N GLN A 31 4.16 -0.66 18.20
CA GLN A 31 4.80 -1.35 17.07
C GLN A 31 3.83 -2.31 16.37
N ASP A 32 3.04 -3.10 17.11
CA ASP A 32 2.10 -4.06 16.53
C ASP A 32 1.01 -3.33 15.74
N SER A 33 0.51 -2.21 16.28
CA SER A 33 -0.52 -1.41 15.62
C SER A 33 0.02 -0.73 14.36
N ALA A 34 1.28 -0.27 14.39
CA ALA A 34 1.95 0.27 13.22
C ALA A 34 2.20 -0.81 12.16
N ALA A 35 2.62 -2.01 12.56
CA ALA A 35 2.83 -3.15 11.66
C ALA A 35 1.54 -3.53 10.92
N VAL A 36 0.39 -3.55 11.61
CA VAL A 36 -0.91 -3.76 10.97
C VAL A 36 -1.20 -2.67 9.93
N GLY A 37 -0.94 -1.40 10.23
CA GLY A 37 -1.15 -0.31 9.27
C GLY A 37 -0.27 -0.44 8.01
N VAL A 38 1.00 -0.79 8.20
CA VAL A 38 1.93 -1.04 7.09
C VAL A 38 1.49 -2.27 6.27
N GLY A 39 1.09 -3.36 6.93
CA GLY A 39 0.59 -4.56 6.25
C GLY A 39 -0.66 -4.28 5.42
N LEU A 40 -1.64 -3.57 5.97
CA LEU A 40 -2.83 -3.14 5.23
C LEU A 40 -2.50 -2.22 4.04
N MET A 41 -1.53 -1.32 4.21
CA MET A 41 -1.05 -0.48 3.13
C MET A 41 -0.45 -1.33 2.00
N PHE A 42 0.42 -2.29 2.33
CA PHE A 42 1.02 -3.20 1.36
C PHE A 42 0.00 -4.11 0.66
N LEU A 43 -1.03 -4.59 1.37
CA LEU A 43 -2.13 -5.32 0.71
C LEU A 43 -2.83 -4.46 -0.33
N LEU A 44 -3.12 -3.19 -0.01
CA LEU A 44 -3.78 -2.27 -0.92
C LEU A 44 -2.88 -1.95 -2.13
N THR A 45 -1.63 -1.54 -1.89
CA THR A 45 -0.71 -1.16 -2.98
C THR A 45 -0.34 -2.36 -3.83
N GLY A 46 -0.05 -3.51 -3.22
CA GLY A 46 0.26 -4.75 -3.92
C GLY A 46 -0.88 -5.21 -4.80
N SER A 47 -2.11 -5.22 -4.29
CA SER A 47 -3.30 -5.58 -5.07
C SER A 47 -3.52 -4.63 -6.26
N SER A 48 -3.22 -3.34 -6.09
CA SER A 48 -3.43 -2.34 -7.13
C SER A 48 -2.55 -2.55 -8.37
N HIS A 49 -1.37 -3.18 -8.22
CA HIS A 49 -0.49 -3.54 -9.34
C HIS A 49 -1.14 -4.54 -10.30
N PHE A 50 -2.09 -5.35 -9.83
CA PHE A 50 -2.83 -6.33 -10.65
C PHE A 50 -4.13 -5.77 -11.21
N PHE A 51 -4.85 -4.92 -10.45
CA PHE A 51 -6.12 -4.34 -10.90
C PHE A 51 -5.93 -3.11 -11.80
N ARG A 52 -4.82 -2.39 -11.67
CA ARG A 52 -4.57 -1.11 -12.36
C ARG A 52 -3.25 -1.10 -13.13
N THR A 53 -2.79 -2.28 -13.57
CA THR A 53 -1.52 -2.46 -14.29
C THR A 53 -1.39 -1.53 -15.50
N ALA A 54 -2.46 -1.38 -16.28
CA ALA A 54 -2.47 -0.53 -17.47
C ALA A 54 -2.24 0.96 -17.12
N GLU A 55 -2.94 1.46 -16.11
CA GLU A 55 -2.76 2.84 -15.64
C GLU A 55 -1.34 3.06 -15.11
N MET A 56 -0.77 2.08 -14.40
CA MET A 56 0.61 2.16 -13.90
C MET A 56 1.65 2.13 -15.02
N MET A 57 1.39 1.39 -16.11
CA MET A 57 2.26 1.38 -17.29
C MET A 57 2.33 2.75 -17.95
N GLU A 58 1.21 3.48 -18.01
CA GLU A 58 1.16 4.85 -18.54
C GLU A 58 1.94 5.85 -17.67
N MET A 59 2.18 5.52 -16.39
CA MET A 59 3.00 6.33 -15.49
C MET A 59 4.50 6.07 -15.64
N LEU A 60 4.90 4.99 -16.31
CA LEU A 60 6.31 4.64 -16.52
C LEU A 60 6.83 5.21 -17.85
N PRO A 61 8.08 5.73 -17.86
CA PRO A 61 8.66 6.31 -19.06
C PRO A 61 8.93 5.26 -20.15
N ASP A 62 8.87 5.70 -21.41
CA ASP A 62 8.88 4.77 -22.54
C ASP A 62 10.17 3.99 -22.75
N PHE A 63 11.29 4.53 -22.27
CA PHE A 63 12.61 3.92 -22.40
C PHE A 63 12.83 2.74 -21.46
N LEU A 64 11.99 2.54 -20.44
CA LEU A 64 12.15 1.46 -19.47
C LEU A 64 11.75 0.13 -20.14
N PRO A 65 12.67 -0.83 -20.29
CA PRO A 65 12.31 -2.18 -20.73
C PRO A 65 11.53 -2.90 -19.64
N PHE A 66 10.71 -3.88 -20.00
CA PHE A 66 9.99 -4.77 -19.07
C PHE A 66 9.08 -4.05 -18.05
N ARG A 67 8.39 -2.97 -18.46
CA ARG A 67 7.48 -2.18 -17.60
C ARG A 67 6.39 -3.03 -16.94
N TYR A 68 5.80 -3.94 -17.70
CA TYR A 68 4.73 -4.82 -17.22
C TYR A 68 5.25 -5.77 -16.14
N GLU A 69 6.37 -6.43 -16.41
CA GLU A 69 7.00 -7.38 -15.50
C GLU A 69 7.46 -6.69 -14.21
N ALA A 70 8.00 -5.47 -14.31
CA ALA A 70 8.38 -4.68 -13.15
C ALA A 70 7.18 -4.39 -12.23
N ILE A 71 6.03 -3.99 -12.79
CA ILE A 71 4.80 -3.72 -12.03
C ILE A 71 4.28 -4.99 -11.36
N ILE A 72 4.24 -6.12 -12.07
CA ILE A 72 3.78 -7.38 -11.50
C ILE A 72 4.75 -7.85 -10.39
N LEU A 73 6.06 -7.72 -10.61
CA LEU A 73 7.07 -8.10 -9.62
C LEU A 73 6.95 -7.26 -8.34
N THR A 74 6.81 -5.94 -8.46
CA THR A 74 6.63 -5.06 -7.28
C THR A 74 5.32 -5.36 -6.58
N GLY A 75 4.24 -5.65 -7.31
CA GLY A 75 2.96 -6.07 -6.73
C GLY A 75 3.09 -7.35 -5.90
N VAL A 76 3.80 -8.36 -6.40
CA VAL A 76 4.07 -9.60 -5.64
C VAL A 76 4.92 -9.31 -4.40
N LEU A 77 5.99 -8.52 -4.52
CA LEU A 77 6.86 -8.18 -3.40
C LEU A 77 6.10 -7.44 -2.28
N GLU A 78 5.24 -6.49 -2.63
CA GLU A 78 4.40 -5.80 -1.65
C GLU A 78 3.45 -6.76 -0.94
N LEU A 79 2.79 -7.67 -1.65
CA LEU A 79 1.91 -8.67 -1.01
C LEU A 79 2.68 -9.62 -0.10
N LEU A 80 3.92 -9.97 -0.42
CA LEU A 80 4.78 -10.78 0.45
C LEU A 80 5.20 -10.03 1.72
N LEU A 81 5.42 -8.73 1.64
CA LEU A 81 5.77 -7.88 2.79
C LEU A 81 4.58 -7.58 3.71
N ALA A 82 3.35 -7.85 3.26
CA ALA A 82 2.15 -7.60 4.03
C ALA A 82 1.88 -8.62 5.15
N VAL A 83 2.55 -9.77 5.11
CA VAL A 83 2.39 -10.92 6.03
C VAL A 83 3.65 -11.12 6.83
#